data_AF-A0A401SNR1-F1
#
_entry.id   AF-A0A401SNR1-F1
#
_cell.length_a   1.000
_cell.length_b   1.000
_cell.length_c   1.000
_cell.angle_alpha   90.00
_cell.angle_beta   90.00
_cell.angle_gamma   90.00
#
_symmetry.space_group_name_H-M   'P 1'
#
loop_
_entity.id
_entity.type
_entity.pdbx_description
1 polymer ?
#
loop_
_entity_poly.entity_id
_entity_poly.type
_entity_poly.pdbx_seq_one_letter_code
_entity_poly.pdbx_strand_id
1 'polypeptide(L)'
;MQRGKTSSEGGAEPELWNTVNGPKDETGAYLIDRDPTYFGPILNYLRHGKLVINKELAEEGVLEEAEFYNIAPLIKLVKEKIKERDCKPTQLPTKHVYRVLQCQEEELTQMVSTMSDGWKFEQLVSIGSSYNYGNEDQAEFLCVVSKELHNTTNGISCEPSRKAKLLQAKGSTM
;
A
#
# COMPACT_ATOMS: atom_id res chain seq x y z
N MET A 1 -42.57 -5.96 71.24
CA MET A 1 -42.45 -4.47 71.29
C MET A 1 -41.01 -4.15 71.66
N GLN A 2 -40.16 -3.37 70.98
CA GLN A 2 -40.23 -2.38 69.89
C GLN A 2 -38.91 -2.53 69.07
N ARG A 3 -38.92 -2.57 67.72
CA ARG A 3 -38.52 -1.47 66.77
C ARG A 3 -37.31 -0.64 67.23
N GLY A 4 -36.23 -0.41 66.47
CA GLY A 4 -35.80 -0.75 65.10
C GLY A 4 -34.69 0.22 64.61
N LYS A 5 -33.88 -0.22 63.62
CA LYS A 5 -33.04 0.53 62.62
C LYS A 5 -31.95 1.48 63.19
N THR A 6 -30.75 1.65 62.60
CA THR A 6 -30.29 1.84 61.20
C THR A 6 -28.83 1.31 61.07
N SER A 7 -28.39 0.60 60.02
CA SER A 7 -27.76 1.11 58.77
C SER A 7 -26.87 2.35 59.01
N SER A 8 -25.64 2.53 58.52
CA SER A 8 -24.82 1.92 57.47
C SER A 8 -23.57 2.79 57.37
N GLU A 9 -22.41 2.23 56.99
CA GLU A 9 -21.33 2.83 56.16
C GLU A 9 -20.11 1.89 56.32
N GLY A 10 -19.66 1.11 55.34
CA GLY A 10 -19.36 1.52 53.96
C GLY A 10 -18.11 2.40 54.04
N GLY A 11 -16.90 1.85 54.01
CA GLY A 11 -16.25 1.41 52.78
C GLY A 11 -15.42 2.56 52.23
N ALA A 12 -14.10 2.51 52.41
CA ALA A 12 -13.13 3.21 51.58
C ALA A 12 -11.73 2.67 51.92
N GLU A 13 -11.33 1.60 51.25
CA GLU A 13 -9.93 1.39 50.95
C GLU A 13 -9.51 2.61 50.11
N PRO A 14 -8.56 3.46 50.55
CA PRO A 14 -8.11 4.56 49.71
C PRO A 14 -7.34 3.92 48.55
N GLU A 15 -7.98 3.95 47.39
CA GLU A 15 -7.50 3.37 46.16
C GLU A 15 -6.05 3.81 45.88
N LEU A 16 -5.15 2.82 45.86
CA LEU A 16 -3.70 2.98 45.69
C LEU A 16 -3.26 3.59 44.33
N TRP A 17 -4.21 3.98 43.47
CA TRP A 17 -3.91 4.66 42.19
C TRP A 17 -3.78 6.19 42.32
N ASN A 18 -4.13 6.78 43.46
CA ASN A 18 -3.97 8.23 43.69
C ASN A 18 -2.51 8.70 43.80
N THR A 19 -1.54 7.78 43.76
CA THR A 19 -0.11 8.08 43.92
C THR A 19 0.64 8.01 42.58
N VAL A 20 0.14 8.67 41.54
CA VAL A 20 1.06 9.18 40.50
C VAL A 20 1.68 10.46 41.07
N ASN A 21 2.63 10.30 41.99
CA ASN A 21 3.45 11.39 42.55
C ASN A 21 4.47 11.86 41.50
N GLY A 22 3.97 12.37 40.37
CA GLY A 22 4.76 13.17 39.45
C GLY A 22 5.01 14.56 40.06
N PRO A 23 6.13 15.23 39.70
CA PRO A 23 6.34 16.61 40.09
C PRO A 23 5.16 17.47 39.61
N LYS A 24 4.56 18.24 40.51
CA LYS A 24 3.51 19.21 40.22
C LYS A 24 3.96 20.60 40.62
N ASP A 25 3.52 21.61 39.88
CA ASP A 25 3.75 23.00 40.24
C ASP A 25 2.72 23.51 41.28
N GLU A 26 2.86 24.78 41.69
CA GLU A 26 1.97 25.44 42.65
C GLU A 26 0.52 25.55 42.17
N THR A 27 0.28 25.41 40.85
CA THR A 27 -1.06 25.45 40.24
C THR A 27 -1.69 24.06 40.13
N GLY A 28 -0.94 23.00 40.45
CA GLY A 28 -1.38 21.61 40.34
C GLY A 28 -1.18 21.00 38.95
N ALA A 29 -0.46 21.67 38.04
CA ALA A 29 -0.11 21.13 36.74
C ALA A 29 1.01 20.07 36.85
N TYR A 30 0.92 19.01 36.05
CA TYR A 30 1.96 17.98 35.99
C TYR A 30 3.17 18.49 35.21
N LEU A 31 4.36 18.37 35.79
CA LEU A 31 5.62 18.74 35.15
C LEU A 31 6.14 17.55 34.33
N ILE A 32 6.34 17.79 33.04
CA ILE A 32 6.87 16.82 32.09
C ILE A 32 8.14 17.43 31.48
N ASP A 33 9.28 16.77 31.69
CA ASP A 33 10.59 17.18 31.15
C ASP A 33 10.76 16.67 29.70
N ARG A 34 9.80 17.00 28.84
CA ARG A 34 9.77 16.61 27.42
C ARG A 34 9.50 17.82 26.54
N ASP A 35 9.86 17.70 25.27
CA ASP A 35 9.70 18.77 24.29
C ASP A 35 8.20 19.03 24.01
N PRO A 36 7.67 20.22 24.32
CA PRO A 36 6.28 20.54 24.07
C PRO A 36 5.92 20.57 22.57
N THR A 37 6.92 20.72 21.70
CA THR A 37 6.74 20.85 20.24
C THR A 37 6.14 19.57 19.64
N TYR A 38 6.60 18.40 20.08
CA TYR A 38 6.17 17.09 19.58
C TYR A 38 5.00 16.50 20.37
N PHE A 39 4.63 17.11 21.50
CA PHE A 39 3.54 16.64 22.35
C PHE A 39 2.14 16.89 21.74
N GLY A 40 1.99 17.95 20.93
CA GLY A 40 0.70 18.32 20.32
C GLY A 40 0.00 17.18 19.57
N PRO A 41 0.68 16.48 18.63
CA PRO A 41 0.14 15.31 17.94
C PRO A 41 -0.26 14.17 18.87
N ILE A 42 0.51 13.93 19.94
CA ILE A 42 0.21 12.88 20.94
C ILE A 42 -1.09 13.21 21.66
N LEU A 43 -1.22 14.45 22.14
CA LEU A 43 -2.42 14.91 22.83
C LEU A 43 -3.66 14.86 21.93
N ASN A 44 -3.52 15.25 20.67
CA ASN A 44 -4.61 15.17 19.70
C ASN A 44 -5.04 13.72 19.44
N TYR A 45 -4.07 12.80 19.33
CA TYR A 45 -4.37 11.38 19.21
C TYR A 45 -5.15 10.87 20.43
N LEU A 46 -4.77 11.25 21.64
CA LEU A 46 -5.52 10.86 22.85
C LEU A 46 -6.92 11.49 22.93
N ARG A 47 -7.12 12.68 22.35
CA ARG A 47 -8.42 13.37 22.32
C ARG A 47 -9.43 12.73 21.37
N HIS A 48 -9.00 12.36 20.15
CA HIS A 48 -9.92 11.96 19.08
C HIS A 48 -9.49 10.73 18.28
N GLY A 49 -8.37 10.09 18.63
CA GLY A 49 -7.91 8.83 18.04
C GLY A 49 -7.33 8.95 16.62
N LYS A 50 -6.97 10.15 16.16
CA LYS A 50 -6.44 10.39 14.80
C LYS A 50 -5.05 11.00 14.85
N LEU A 51 -4.14 10.50 14.01
CA LEU A 51 -2.79 11.04 13.88
C LEU A 51 -2.82 12.27 12.97
N VAL A 52 -2.60 13.44 13.55
CA VAL A 52 -2.51 14.72 12.84
C VAL A 52 -1.14 15.33 13.14
N ILE A 53 -0.28 15.39 12.12
CA ILE A 53 1.06 15.97 12.18
C ILE A 53 1.12 17.13 11.19
N ASN A 54 1.60 18.29 11.65
CA ASN A 54 1.83 19.45 10.81
C ASN A 54 3.02 19.19 9.88
N LYS A 55 2.98 19.74 8.65
CA LYS A 55 4.03 19.50 7.64
C LYS A 55 5.43 19.95 8.05
N GLU A 56 5.51 20.91 8.97
CA GLU A 56 6.76 21.48 9.47
C GLU A 56 7.35 20.69 10.66
N LEU A 57 6.58 19.74 11.20
CA LEU A 57 6.99 18.94 12.35
C LEU A 57 7.62 17.63 11.88
N ALA A 58 8.82 17.33 12.37
CA ALA A 58 9.50 16.07 12.07
C ALA A 58 8.70 14.89 12.63
N GLU A 59 8.37 13.93 11.76
CA GLU A 59 7.59 12.74 12.13
C GLU A 59 8.40 11.84 13.08
N GLU A 60 9.73 11.86 12.95
CA GLU A 60 10.69 11.16 13.81
C GLU A 60 10.61 11.65 15.26
N GLY A 61 10.47 12.96 15.50
CA GLY A 61 10.31 13.48 16.87
C GLY A 61 8.96 13.10 17.48
N VAL A 62 7.90 13.03 16.67
CA VAL A 62 6.59 12.53 17.13
C VAL A 62 6.66 11.04 17.48
N LEU A 63 7.48 10.27 16.76
CA LEU A 63 7.69 8.86 17.05
C LEU A 63 8.35 8.67 18.43
N GLU A 64 9.41 9.42 18.72
CA GLU A 64 10.11 9.38 20.02
C GLU A 64 9.16 9.70 21.19
N GLU A 65 8.29 10.70 21.03
CA GLU A 65 7.28 11.00 22.05
C GLU A 65 6.24 9.88 22.18
N ALA A 66 5.76 9.31 21.07
CA ALA A 66 4.81 8.21 21.10
C ALA A 66 5.38 6.96 21.81
N GLU A 67 6.69 6.71 21.64
CA GLU A 67 7.43 5.65 22.34
C GLU A 67 7.62 5.98 23.83
N PHE A 68 7.96 7.23 24.17
CA PHE A 68 8.08 7.69 25.56
C PHE A 68 6.78 7.53 26.36
N TYR A 69 5.64 7.94 25.80
CA TYR A 69 4.32 7.75 26.44
C TYR A 69 3.76 6.32 26.25
N ASN A 70 4.50 5.45 25.56
CA ASN A 70 4.16 4.04 25.31
C ASN A 70 2.75 3.83 24.70
N ILE A 71 2.41 4.61 23.68
CA ILE A 71 1.10 4.53 23.01
C ILE A 71 1.23 3.63 21.77
N ALA A 72 1.19 2.31 21.97
CA ALA A 72 1.43 1.33 20.90
C ALA A 72 0.65 1.54 19.58
N PRO A 73 -0.66 1.85 19.60
CA PRO A 73 -1.40 2.13 18.37
C PRO A 73 -0.87 3.35 17.61
N LEU A 74 -0.43 4.38 18.33
CA LEU A 74 0.12 5.61 17.76
C LEU A 74 1.50 5.36 17.16
N ILE A 75 2.37 4.63 17.88
CA ILE A 75 3.69 4.23 17.39
C ILE A 75 3.57 3.52 16.03
N LYS A 76 2.60 2.60 15.90
CA LYS A 76 2.35 1.89 14.64
C LYS A 76 1.97 2.86 13.51
N LEU A 77 1.02 3.78 13.77
CA LEU A 77 0.56 4.76 12.78
C LEU A 77 1.68 5.71 12.34
N VAL A 78 2.51 6.17 13.27
CA VAL A 78 3.63 7.08 12.95
C VAL A 78 4.69 6.35 12.12
N LYS A 79 5.06 5.10 12.48
CA LYS A 79 5.98 4.28 11.69
C LYS A 79 5.45 4.01 10.28
N GLU A 80 4.15 3.77 10.12
CA GLU A 80 3.51 3.61 8.81
C GLU A 80 3.56 4.90 7.99
N LYS A 81 3.31 6.05 8.61
CA LYS A 81 3.38 7.37 7.96
C LYS A 81 4.79 7.70 7.47
N ILE A 82 5.82 7.45 8.30
CA ILE A 82 7.24 7.65 7.93
C ILE A 82 7.60 6.73 6.75
N LYS A 83 7.20 5.45 6.82
CA LYS A 83 7.40 4.51 5.70
C LYS A 83 6.71 4.98 4.43
N GLU A 84 5.46 5.46 4.50
CA GLU A 84 4.77 6.00 3.34
C GLU A 84 5.51 7.21 2.75
N ARG A 85 6.02 8.11 3.60
CA ARG A 85 6.83 9.26 3.18
C ARG A 85 8.11 8.83 2.46
N ASP A 86 8.83 7.85 3.00
CA ASP A 86 10.05 7.30 2.40
C ASP A 86 9.77 6.40 1.17
N CYS A 87 8.58 5.79 1.09
CA CYS A 87 8.13 4.98 -0.04
C CYS A 87 7.46 5.80 -1.15
N LYS A 88 7.17 7.11 -0.95
CA LYS A 88 6.85 8.01 -2.07
C LYS A 88 8.09 8.04 -2.97
N PRO A 89 7.97 7.53 -4.20
CA PRO A 89 9.03 6.74 -4.76
C PRO A 89 10.17 7.65 -5.21
N THR A 90 11.37 7.36 -4.71
CA THR A 90 12.48 7.13 -5.65
C THR A 90 11.93 6.13 -6.66
N GLN A 91 11.46 6.60 -7.82
CA GLN A 91 10.93 5.77 -8.89
C GLN A 91 11.95 4.66 -9.15
N LEU A 92 11.70 3.47 -8.61
CA LEU A 92 12.44 2.31 -9.03
C LEU A 92 12.10 2.13 -10.52
N PRO A 93 13.10 1.93 -11.38
CA PRO A 93 12.87 1.82 -12.81
C PRO A 93 11.83 0.73 -13.05
N THR A 94 10.76 1.11 -13.73
CA THR A 94 9.67 0.23 -14.13
C THR A 94 10.26 -0.91 -14.95
N LYS A 95 10.06 -2.15 -14.49
CA LYS A 95 10.59 -3.32 -15.18
C LYS A 95 9.79 -3.51 -16.46
N HIS A 96 10.44 -3.47 -17.61
CA HIS A 96 9.81 -3.74 -18.89
C HIS A 96 10.00 -5.21 -19.26
N VAL A 97 8.92 -5.86 -19.70
CA VAL A 97 8.97 -7.21 -20.30
C VAL A 97 8.79 -7.06 -21.79
N TYR A 98 9.72 -7.64 -22.56
CA TYR A 98 9.65 -7.64 -24.01
C TYR A 98 9.21 -9.00 -24.54
N ARG A 99 8.40 -9.00 -25.59
CA ARG A 99 8.08 -10.18 -26.41
C ARG A 99 8.32 -9.86 -27.87
N VAL A 100 8.74 -10.86 -28.61
CA VAL A 100 8.88 -10.80 -30.07
C VAL A 100 7.82 -11.71 -30.66
N LEU A 101 6.98 -11.17 -31.54
CA LEU A 101 5.91 -11.88 -32.22
C LEU A 101 6.28 -11.97 -33.70
N GLN A 102 6.30 -13.16 -34.27
CA GLN A 102 6.48 -13.37 -35.70
C GLN A 102 5.12 -13.37 -36.39
N CYS A 103 5.02 -12.68 -37.52
CA CYS A 103 3.81 -12.60 -38.33
C CYS A 103 4.15 -12.40 -39.82
N GLN A 104 3.24 -12.82 -40.70
CA GLN A 104 3.30 -12.50 -42.13
C GLN A 104 2.72 -11.10 -42.40
N GLU A 105 3.06 -10.51 -43.54
CA GLU A 105 2.56 -9.19 -43.97
C GLU A 105 1.02 -9.09 -43.92
N GLU A 106 0.33 -10.12 -44.40
CA GLU A 106 -1.13 -10.16 -44.50
C GLU A 106 -1.83 -10.20 -43.13
N GLU A 107 -1.18 -10.73 -42.11
CA GLU A 107 -1.72 -10.84 -40.74
C GLU A 107 -1.27 -9.70 -39.82
N LEU A 108 -0.28 -8.91 -40.23
CA LEU A 108 0.39 -7.91 -39.38
C LEU A 108 -0.61 -6.90 -38.78
N THR A 109 -1.47 -6.30 -39.61
CA THR A 109 -2.43 -5.30 -39.16
C THR A 109 -3.40 -5.88 -38.14
N GLN A 110 -3.85 -7.12 -38.37
CA GLN A 110 -4.75 -7.83 -37.46
C GLN A 110 -4.06 -8.14 -36.13
N MET A 111 -2.81 -8.59 -36.17
CA MET A 111 -2.03 -8.95 -34.98
C MET A 111 -1.75 -7.73 -34.09
N VAL A 112 -1.38 -6.59 -34.69
CA VAL A 112 -1.17 -5.33 -33.93
C VAL A 112 -2.48 -4.79 -33.37
N SER A 113 -3.58 -4.88 -34.13
CA SER A 113 -4.89 -4.36 -33.71
C SER A 113 -5.56 -5.20 -32.62
N THR A 114 -5.26 -6.50 -32.55
CA THR A 114 -5.82 -7.44 -31.56
C THR A 114 -4.90 -7.65 -30.36
N MET A 115 -3.79 -6.90 -30.28
CA MET A 115 -2.85 -6.96 -29.17
C MET A 115 -3.58 -6.67 -27.85
N SER A 116 -3.39 -7.54 -26.86
CA SER A 116 -4.07 -7.42 -25.56
C SER A 116 -3.70 -6.11 -24.84
N ASP A 117 -4.63 -5.59 -24.04
CA ASP A 117 -4.45 -4.34 -23.29
C ASP A 117 -3.14 -4.30 -22.47
N GLY A 118 -2.45 -3.16 -22.60
CA GLY A 118 -1.23 -2.85 -21.87
C GLY A 118 0.07 -3.37 -22.48
N TRP A 119 0.04 -3.98 -23.67
CA TRP A 119 1.25 -4.14 -24.49
C TRP A 119 1.44 -2.92 -25.38
N LYS A 120 2.67 -2.43 -25.45
CA LYS A 120 3.09 -1.34 -26.33
C LYS A 120 3.91 -1.91 -27.47
N PHE A 121 3.62 -1.44 -28.66
CA PHE A 121 4.44 -1.73 -29.82
C PHE A 121 5.74 -0.91 -29.74
N GLU A 122 6.89 -1.58 -29.88
CA GLU A 122 8.22 -0.94 -29.79
C GLU A 122 8.89 -0.88 -31.17
N GLN A 123 8.90 -1.98 -31.91
CA GLN A 123 9.64 -2.08 -33.15
C GLN A 123 9.05 -3.16 -34.07
N LEU A 124 9.11 -2.92 -35.39
CA LEU A 124 8.86 -3.94 -36.41
C LEU A 124 10.10 -4.12 -37.26
N VAL A 125 10.52 -5.37 -37.44
CA VAL A 125 11.70 -5.74 -38.24
C VAL A 125 11.24 -6.64 -39.37
N SER A 126 11.48 -6.23 -40.62
CA SER A 126 11.26 -7.10 -41.77
C SER A 126 12.40 -8.11 -41.85
N ILE A 127 12.05 -9.40 -41.82
CA ILE A 127 12.95 -10.47 -42.21
C ILE A 127 12.64 -10.75 -43.68
N GLY A 128 13.35 -10.07 -44.57
CA GLY A 128 13.21 -10.33 -46.01
C GLY A 128 13.56 -11.79 -46.34
N SER A 129 12.86 -12.38 -47.31
CA SER A 129 13.16 -13.68 -47.87
C SER A 129 14.56 -13.64 -48.51
N SER A 130 15.57 -14.17 -47.83
CA SER A 130 16.88 -14.34 -48.44
C SER A 130 16.77 -15.45 -49.50
N TYR A 131 16.62 -15.02 -50.76
CA TYR A 131 16.70 -15.81 -52.00
C TYR A 131 15.49 -16.72 -52.30
N ASN A 132 14.37 -16.16 -52.77
CA ASN A 132 13.27 -16.96 -53.31
C ASN A 132 13.06 -16.69 -54.81
N TYR A 133 13.52 -17.63 -55.65
CA TYR A 133 13.35 -17.58 -57.10
C TYR A 133 12.01 -18.26 -57.44
N GLY A 134 10.93 -17.49 -57.55
CA GLY A 134 9.68 -17.94 -58.16
C GLY A 134 8.54 -18.41 -57.25
N ASN A 135 8.42 -17.90 -56.02
CA ASN A 135 7.17 -18.00 -55.25
C ASN A 135 6.80 -16.64 -54.66
N GLU A 136 5.50 -16.35 -54.58
CA GLU A 136 4.95 -15.12 -54.01
C GLU A 136 5.57 -14.87 -52.63
N ASP A 137 6.40 -13.85 -52.54
CA ASP A 137 7.13 -13.50 -51.32
C ASP A 137 6.14 -13.16 -50.21
N GLN A 138 5.94 -14.09 -49.27
CA GLN A 138 5.31 -13.79 -48.00
C GLN A 138 6.35 -13.07 -47.14
N ALA A 139 6.34 -11.74 -47.15
CA ALA A 139 7.23 -10.97 -46.29
C ALA A 139 6.92 -11.29 -44.82
N GLU A 140 7.93 -11.76 -44.08
CA GLU A 140 7.83 -12.05 -42.66
C GLU A 140 8.35 -10.88 -41.83
N PHE A 141 7.70 -10.65 -40.69
CA PHE A 141 8.03 -9.58 -39.77
C PHE A 141 8.17 -10.09 -38.34
N LEU A 142 9.09 -9.47 -37.59
CA LEU A 142 9.18 -9.56 -36.13
C LEU A 142 8.66 -8.27 -35.51
N CYS A 143 7.60 -8.39 -34.74
CA CYS A 143 7.02 -7.32 -33.95
C CYS A 143 7.51 -7.42 -32.50
N VAL A 144 8.35 -6.47 -32.09
CA VAL A 144 8.79 -6.30 -30.70
C VAL A 144 7.73 -5.50 -29.95
N VAL A 145 7.25 -6.07 -28.86
CA VAL A 145 6.28 -5.44 -27.96
C VAL A 145 6.82 -5.40 -26.54
N SER A 146 6.54 -4.33 -25.81
CA SER A 146 6.88 -4.19 -24.39
C SER A 146 5.64 -4.15 -23.52
N LYS A 147 5.78 -4.54 -22.27
CA LYS A 147 4.78 -4.33 -21.23
C LYS A 147 5.45 -3.85 -19.96
N GLU A 148 4.94 -2.75 -19.43
CA GLU A 148 5.42 -2.13 -18.20
C GLU A 148 4.87 -2.90 -17.00
N LEU A 149 5.77 -3.48 -16.20
CA LEU A 149 5.42 -4.06 -14.91
C LEU A 149 5.49 -2.97 -13.83
N HIS A 150 4.32 -2.63 -13.33
CA HIS A 150 4.20 -1.92 -12.08
C HIS A 150 4.52 -2.94 -10.98
N ASN A 151 5.66 -2.79 -10.31
CA ASN A 151 5.92 -3.56 -9.11
C ASN A 151 4.91 -3.10 -8.04
N THR A 152 3.80 -3.82 -7.89
CA THR A 152 2.96 -3.71 -6.70
C THR A 152 3.69 -4.43 -5.56
N THR A 153 4.83 -3.89 -5.13
CA THR A 153 5.38 -4.21 -3.81
C THR A 153 4.58 -3.44 -2.79
N ASN A 154 3.35 -3.90 -2.57
CA ASN A 154 2.56 -3.69 -1.37
C ASN A 154 1.71 -4.96 -1.26
N GLY A 155 2.20 -5.92 -0.49
CA GLY A 155 1.48 -7.17 -0.25
C GLY A 155 0.18 -6.87 0.50
N ILE A 156 -0.93 -6.84 -0.23
CA ILE A 156 -2.25 -7.32 0.19
C ILE A 156 -2.94 -7.83 -1.10
N SER A 157 -3.03 -9.16 -1.19
CA SER A 157 -3.96 -10.01 -1.96
C SER A 157 -4.82 -9.40 -3.07
N CYS A 158 -4.70 -9.94 -4.30
CA CYS A 158 -5.87 -10.31 -5.11
C CYS A 158 -5.50 -11.21 -6.31
N GLU A 159 -5.65 -12.51 -6.14
CA GLU A 159 -6.05 -13.49 -7.17
C GLU A 159 -6.91 -14.52 -6.39
N PRO A 160 -7.96 -15.16 -6.97
CA PRO A 160 -7.84 -15.76 -8.28
C PRO A 160 -9.04 -15.72 -9.25
N SER A 161 -8.72 -15.88 -10.54
CA SER A 161 -9.48 -16.67 -11.52
C SER A 161 -10.65 -16.00 -12.26
N ARG A 162 -10.42 -15.76 -13.56
CA ARG A 162 -11.45 -16.00 -14.58
C ARG A 162 -10.92 -16.97 -15.63
N LYS A 163 -11.20 -18.26 -15.40
CA LYS A 163 -11.16 -19.31 -16.42
C LYS A 163 -12.05 -18.91 -17.60
N ALA A 164 -11.45 -18.59 -18.75
CA ALA A 164 -12.15 -18.63 -20.02
C ALA A 164 -12.33 -20.11 -20.40
N LYS A 165 -13.56 -20.63 -20.29
CA LYS A 165 -13.91 -21.94 -20.82
C LYS A 165 -13.92 -21.86 -22.34
N LEU A 166 -12.95 -22.52 -22.97
CA LEU A 166 -12.98 -22.85 -24.39
C LEU A 166 -14.04 -23.94 -24.59
N LEU A 167 -15.19 -23.59 -25.16
CA LEU A 167 -16.17 -24.54 -25.70
C LEU A 167 -16.04 -24.49 -27.23
N GLN A 168 -15.18 -25.36 -27.77
CA GLN A 168 -15.29 -25.83 -29.14
C GLN A 168 -15.47 -27.34 -29.10
N ALA A 169 -16.61 -27.79 -29.63
CA ALA A 169 -16.70 -29.02 -30.39
C ALA A 169 -17.94 -28.92 -31.29
N LYS A 170 -17.72 -28.56 -32.55
CA LYS A 170 -18.59 -28.99 -33.64
C LYS A 170 -18.33 -30.49 -33.87
N GLY A 171 -19.39 -31.27 -33.97
CA GLY A 171 -19.36 -32.65 -34.45
C GLY A 171 -20.62 -32.90 -35.28
N SER A 172 -20.57 -32.50 -36.54
CA SER A 172 -21.59 -32.78 -37.56
C SER A 172 -21.11 -33.96 -38.38
N THR A 173 -21.64 -35.15 -38.09
CA THR A 173 -21.72 -36.25 -39.06
C THR A 173 -22.93 -37.11 -38.70
N MET A 174 -23.94 -37.12 -39.56
CA MET A 174 -24.68 -38.29 -40.05
C MET A 174 -25.49 -37.85 -41.28
#